data_AF-A0A3M1FII2-F1
#
_entry.id   AF-A0A3M1FII2-F1
#
_cell.length_a   1.000
_cell.length_b   1.000
_cell.length_c   1.000
_cell.angle_alpha   90.00
_cell.angle_beta   90.00
_cell.angle_gamma   90.00
#
_symmetry.space_group_name_H-M   'P 1'
#
loop_
_entity.id
_entity.type
_entity.pdbx_description
1 polymer ?
#
loop_
_entity_poly.entity_id
_entity_poly.type
_entity_poly.pdbx_seq_one_letter_code
_entity_poly.pdbx_strand_id
1 'polypeptide(L)'
;ERVKIALRATEISLGPYVLTDGDVAAMAVVSSVARLIPGVICSDSLLEESHSSRTAKELGKREYPHYTRPEVLRWPPRGKGARNYRVPRVLLSGNHAKIQAWRDARRG
;
A
#
# COMPACT_ATOMS: atom_id res chain seq x y z
N GLU A 1 -33.59 -0.15 -7.12
CA GLU A 1 -34.55 -0.05 -6.00
C GLU A 1 -35.14 -1.37 -5.49
N ARG A 2 -36.10 -2.03 -6.16
CA ARG A 2 -36.81 -3.18 -5.57
C ARG A 2 -35.91 -4.37 -5.17
N VAL A 3 -34.92 -4.71 -5.99
CA VAL A 3 -33.98 -5.82 -5.72
C VAL A 3 -33.15 -5.55 -4.47
N LYS A 4 -32.69 -4.30 -4.27
CA LYS A 4 -31.92 -3.90 -3.09
C LYS A 4 -32.72 -4.09 -1.81
N ILE A 5 -33.99 -3.69 -1.80
CA ILE A 5 -34.90 -3.87 -0.65
C ILE A 5 -35.15 -5.36 -0.41
N ALA A 6 -35.46 -6.11 -1.46
CA ALA A 6 -35.77 -7.54 -1.36
C ALA A 6 -34.59 -8.35 -0.82
N LEU A 7 -33.36 -8.05 -1.26
CA LEU A 7 -32.14 -8.72 -0.82
C LEU A 7 -31.50 -8.09 0.43
N ARG A 8 -32.03 -6.95 0.92
CA ARG A 8 -31.43 -6.13 1.99
C ARG A 8 -29.95 -5.81 1.74
N ALA A 9 -29.62 -5.49 0.49
CA ALA A 9 -28.24 -5.27 0.06
C ALA A 9 -27.72 -3.89 0.48
N THR A 10 -26.45 -3.83 0.88
CA THR A 10 -25.73 -2.58 1.18
C THR A 10 -25.05 -2.06 -0.08
N GLU A 11 -25.11 -0.75 -0.31
CA GLU A 11 -24.37 -0.09 -1.38
C GLU A 11 -22.98 0.33 -0.89
N ILE A 12 -21.97 0.04 -1.70
CA ILE A 12 -20.58 0.39 -1.45
C ILE A 12 -20.07 1.09 -2.71
N SER A 13 -19.39 2.22 -2.52
CA SER A 13 -18.64 2.89 -3.58
C SER A 13 -17.15 2.78 -3.31
N LEU A 14 -16.35 2.53 -4.35
CA LEU A 14 -14.89 2.59 -4.24
C LEU A 14 -14.36 4.02 -4.15
N GLY A 15 -15.12 5.02 -4.61
CA GLY A 15 -14.68 6.42 -4.63
C GLY A 15 -15.51 7.32 -5.56
N PRO A 16 -15.16 8.62 -5.65
CA PRO A 16 -15.92 9.62 -6.41
C PRO A 16 -15.58 9.58 -7.91
N TYR A 17 -15.84 8.46 -8.56
CA TYR A 17 -15.67 8.25 -10.00
C TYR A 17 -16.67 7.21 -10.52
N VAL A 18 -16.86 7.16 -11.84
CA VAL A 18 -17.82 6.26 -12.50
C VAL A 18 -17.09 5.17 -13.27
N LEU A 19 -17.55 3.93 -13.13
CA LEU A 19 -17.09 2.76 -13.88
C LEU A 19 -18.18 2.31 -14.86
N THR A 20 -17.81 1.49 -15.85
CA THR A 20 -18.75 0.92 -16.83
C THR A 20 -19.75 -0.04 -16.21
N ASP A 21 -19.31 -0.80 -15.20
CA ASP A 21 -20.04 -1.86 -14.53
C ASP A 21 -19.52 -2.05 -13.09
N GLY A 22 -20.00 -3.09 -12.40
CA GLY A 22 -19.67 -3.41 -11.01
C GLY A 22 -18.53 -4.42 -10.83
N ASP A 23 -17.96 -4.99 -11.89
CA ASP A 23 -17.05 -6.14 -11.76
C ASP A 23 -15.72 -5.73 -11.12
N VAL A 24 -15.15 -4.61 -11.57
CA VAL A 24 -13.94 -4.04 -10.97
C VAL A 24 -14.17 -3.67 -9.50
N ALA A 25 -15.36 -3.15 -9.17
CA ALA A 25 -15.72 -2.82 -7.80
C ALA A 25 -15.80 -4.07 -6.91
N ALA A 26 -16.46 -5.12 -7.40
CA ALA A 26 -16.57 -6.39 -6.70
C ALA A 26 -15.20 -7.04 -6.49
N MET A 27 -14.36 -7.09 -7.54
CA MET A 27 -13.01 -7.66 -7.45
C MET A 27 -12.12 -6.90 -6.48
N ALA A 28 -12.19 -5.56 -6.46
CA ALA A 28 -11.43 -4.75 -5.52
C ALA A 28 -11.81 -5.06 -4.07
N VAL A 29 -13.12 -5.15 -3.77
CA VAL A 29 -13.62 -5.50 -2.44
C VAL A 29 -13.20 -6.92 -2.04
N VAL A 30 -13.40 -7.90 -2.92
CA VAL A 30 -13.00 -9.30 -2.65
C VAL A 30 -11.50 -9.40 -2.40
N SER A 31 -10.67 -8.79 -3.24
CA SER A 31 -9.21 -8.77 -3.08
C SER A 31 -8.79 -8.15 -1.75
N SER A 32 -9.44 -7.05 -1.35
CA SER A 32 -9.13 -6.35 -0.10
C SER A 32 -9.52 -7.16 1.13
N VAL A 33 -10.73 -7.74 1.14
CA VAL A 33 -11.27 -8.48 2.29
C VAL A 33 -10.64 -9.87 2.42
N ALA A 34 -10.38 -10.57 1.31
CA ALA A 34 -9.78 -11.91 1.33
C ALA A 34 -8.41 -11.93 2.03
N ARG A 35 -7.64 -10.84 1.95
CA ARG A 35 -6.35 -10.69 2.65
C ARG A 35 -6.47 -10.69 4.18
N LEU A 36 -7.65 -10.38 4.71
CA LEU A 36 -7.91 -10.37 6.15
C LEU A 36 -8.22 -11.77 6.70
N ILE A 37 -8.40 -12.77 5.83
CA ILE A 37 -8.64 -14.16 6.24
C ILE A 37 -7.33 -14.75 6.77
N PRO A 38 -7.32 -15.33 7.99
CA PRO A 38 -6.12 -15.95 8.55
C PRO A 38 -5.49 -16.98 7.62
N GLY A 39 -4.18 -16.88 7.40
CA GLY A 39 -3.42 -17.81 6.55
C GLY A 39 -3.31 -17.42 5.08
N VAL A 40 -4.01 -16.36 4.62
CA VAL A 40 -3.85 -15.86 3.23
C VAL A 40 -2.57 -15.05 3.07
N ILE A 41 -2.28 -14.16 4.03
CA ILE A 41 -1.01 -13.41 4.10
C ILE A 41 -0.48 -13.40 5.54
N CYS A 42 0.80 -13.05 5.69
CA CYS A 42 1.41 -12.88 7.00
C CYS A 42 0.78 -11.71 7.75
N SER A 43 0.40 -11.92 9.02
CA SER A 43 -0.22 -10.90 9.87
C SER A 43 0.67 -9.68 10.07
N ASP A 44 2.00 -9.86 10.08
CA ASP A 44 2.95 -8.76 10.27
C ASP A 44 2.95 -7.80 9.08
N SER A 45 2.63 -8.27 7.87
CA SER A 45 2.53 -7.43 6.68
C SER A 45 1.37 -6.44 6.78
N LEU A 46 0.25 -6.85 7.36
CA LEU A 46 -0.92 -5.98 7.56
C LEU A 46 -0.64 -4.81 8.51
N LEU A 47 0.40 -4.91 9.36
CA LEU A 47 0.72 -3.89 10.37
C LEU A 47 1.51 -2.70 9.83
N GLU A 48 2.19 -2.87 8.69
CA GLU A 48 3.04 -1.83 8.08
C GLU A 48 2.38 -1.15 6.88
N GLU A 49 1.23 -1.66 6.42
CA GLU A 49 0.51 -1.15 5.25
C GLU A 49 -0.06 0.26 5.45
N SER A 50 -0.17 1.00 4.33
CA SER A 50 -0.90 2.26 4.30
C SER A 50 -2.34 2.08 4.79
N HIS A 51 -2.85 3.04 5.57
CA HIS A 51 -4.19 2.99 6.17
C HIS A 51 -4.45 1.80 7.14
N SER A 52 -3.42 1.01 7.49
CA SER A 52 -3.52 0.05 8.60
C SER A 52 -3.60 0.82 9.93
N SER A 53 -4.82 0.98 10.44
CA SER A 53 -5.02 1.73 11.68
C SER A 53 -4.93 0.80 12.89
N ARG A 54 -3.85 0.92 13.69
CA ARG A 54 -3.86 0.41 15.08
C ARG A 54 -4.65 1.33 16.01
N THR A 55 -4.80 2.60 15.64
CA THR A 55 -5.59 3.61 16.36
C THR A 55 -6.17 4.63 15.37
N ALA A 56 -7.23 5.35 15.78
CA ALA A 56 -7.89 6.37 14.95
C ALA A 56 -6.94 7.51 14.49
N LYS A 57 -5.79 7.71 15.16
CA LYS A 57 -4.79 8.72 14.82
C LYS A 57 -3.88 8.31 13.64
N GLU A 58 -3.83 7.03 13.31
CA GLU A 58 -3.04 6.48 12.19
C GLU A 58 -3.89 6.33 10.91
N LEU A 59 -5.20 6.59 10.98
CA LEU A 59 -6.09 6.61 9.82
C LEU A 59 -5.63 7.70 8.83
N GLY A 60 -5.28 7.27 7.62
CA GLY A 60 -4.85 8.19 6.56
C GLY A 60 -3.34 8.24 6.36
N LYS A 61 -2.54 7.62 7.23
CA LYS A 61 -1.09 7.62 7.06
C LYS A 61 -0.63 6.71 5.92
N ARG A 62 0.34 7.21 5.17
CA ARG A 62 0.98 6.50 4.06
C ARG A 62 2.22 5.79 4.56
N GLU A 63 2.46 4.62 3.98
CA GLU A 63 3.65 3.83 4.22
C GLU A 63 4.92 4.54 3.70
N TYR A 64 6.07 4.22 4.29
CA TYR A 64 7.36 4.78 3.90
C TYR A 64 7.83 4.21 2.54
N PRO A 65 8.74 4.90 1.82
CA PRO A 65 9.23 4.42 0.54
C PRO A 65 10.12 3.18 0.68
N HIS A 66 9.94 2.23 -0.24
CA HIS A 66 10.64 0.96 -0.28
C HIS A 66 11.77 0.94 -1.29
N TYR A 67 12.82 0.18 -0.98
CA TYR A 67 14.00 0.00 -1.82
C TYR A 67 14.38 -1.47 -1.87
N THR A 68 14.83 -1.92 -3.03
CA THR A 68 15.39 -3.25 -3.24
C THR A 68 16.65 -3.15 -4.07
N ARG A 69 17.33 -4.27 -4.30
CA ARG A 69 18.55 -4.33 -5.10
C ARG A 69 18.26 -3.85 -6.54
N PRO A 70 19.23 -3.20 -7.20
CA PRO A 70 20.59 -2.87 -6.76
C PRO A 70 20.66 -1.60 -5.89
N GLU A 71 21.76 -1.42 -5.13
CA GLU A 71 22.00 -0.21 -4.31
C GLU A 71 21.94 1.10 -5.12
N VAL A 72 22.46 1.06 -6.34
CA VAL A 72 22.42 2.19 -7.28
C VAL A 72 21.69 1.74 -8.53
N LEU A 73 20.47 2.22 -8.71
CA LEU A 73 19.70 2.01 -9.93
C LEU A 73 20.03 3.12 -10.94
N ARG A 74 20.61 2.76 -12.08
CA ARG A 74 20.85 3.69 -13.19
C ARG A 74 19.70 3.62 -14.20
N TRP A 75 19.00 4.74 -14.45
CA TRP A 75 17.85 4.78 -15.36
C TRP A 75 17.83 6.04 -16.26
N PRO A 76 17.56 5.91 -17.58
CA PRO A 76 17.48 4.65 -18.33
C PRO A 76 18.82 3.90 -18.32
N PRO A 77 18.81 2.56 -18.47
CA PRO A 77 20.02 1.74 -18.33
C PRO A 77 21.02 2.00 -19.46
N ARG A 78 20.57 2.49 -20.61
CA ARG A 78 21.39 2.91 -21.76
C ARG A 78 20.82 4.20 -22.35
N GLY A 79 21.67 4.95 -23.07
CA GLY A 79 21.30 6.21 -23.72
C GLY A 79 21.77 7.46 -22.97
N LYS A 80 21.60 8.62 -23.62
CA LYS A 80 21.91 9.94 -23.06
C LYS A 80 20.83 10.31 -22.02
N GLY A 81 21.25 10.95 -20.92
CA GLY A 81 20.34 11.39 -19.86
C GLY A 81 20.15 10.42 -18.68
N ALA A 82 20.96 9.36 -18.57
CA ALA A 82 20.89 8.42 -17.46
C ALA A 82 21.19 9.09 -16.10
N ARG A 83 20.34 8.82 -15.10
CA ARG A 83 20.49 9.29 -13.72
C ARG A 83 20.70 8.10 -12.78
N ASN A 84 21.42 8.35 -11.69
CA ASN A 84 21.65 7.37 -10.63
C ASN A 84 20.68 7.63 -9.48
N TYR A 85 19.86 6.62 -9.15
CA TYR A 85 18.94 6.59 -8.02
C TYR A 85 19.55 5.69 -6.95
N ARG A 86 20.04 6.30 -5.86
CA ARG A 86 20.70 5.56 -4.77
C ARG A 86 19.74 5.25 -3.64
N VAL A 87 19.87 4.05 -3.07
CA VAL A 87 19.25 3.72 -1.79
C VAL A 87 19.81 4.67 -0.70
N PRO A 88 18.95 5.25 0.17
CA PRO A 88 19.41 6.05 1.29
C PRO A 88 20.43 5.29 2.16
N ARG A 89 21.57 5.93 2.46
CA ARG A 89 22.67 5.28 3.21
C ARG A 89 22.24 4.68 4.54
N VAL A 90 21.24 5.27 5.21
CA VAL A 90 20.69 4.75 6.48
C VAL A 90 20.10 3.35 6.32
N LEU A 91 19.49 3.04 5.18
CA LEU A 91 18.92 1.71 4.89
C LEU A 91 20.00 0.65 4.61
N LEU A 92 21.23 1.07 4.31
CA LEU A 92 22.39 0.20 4.10
C LEU A 92 23.22 0.01 5.37
N SER A 93 22.89 0.72 6.44
CA SER A 93 23.73 0.79 7.65
C SER A 93 23.63 -0.42 8.57
N GLY A 94 22.62 -1.28 8.40
CA GLY A 94 22.29 -2.37 9.32
C GLY A 94 21.79 -1.92 10.70
N ASN A 95 21.73 -0.61 10.98
CA ASN A 95 21.28 -0.08 12.26
C ASN A 95 19.74 0.00 12.29
N HIS A 96 19.10 -1.02 12.87
CA HIS A 96 17.65 -1.12 12.96
C HIS A 96 16.98 0.10 13.61
N ALA A 97 17.56 0.67 14.67
CA ALA A 97 17.00 1.84 15.33
C ALA A 97 17.00 3.09 14.42
N LYS A 98 18.10 3.33 13.69
CA LYS A 98 18.18 4.44 12.71
C LYS A 98 17.26 4.23 11.52
N ILE A 99 17.12 2.98 11.06
CA ILE A 99 16.21 2.62 9.97
C ILE A 99 14.77 2.87 10.39
N GLN A 100 14.37 2.45 11.59
CA GLN A 100 13.02 2.66 12.08
C GLN A 100 12.70 4.15 12.23
N ALA A 101 13.58 4.93 12.86
CA ALA A 101 13.41 6.38 12.96
C ALA A 101 13.30 7.06 11.59
N TRP A 102 14.07 6.60 10.59
CA TRP A 102 13.96 7.11 9.22
C TRP A 102 12.63 6.73 8.56
N ARG A 103 12.15 5.49 8.76
CA ARG A 103 10.85 5.03 8.23
C ARG A 103 9.73 5.87 8.79
N ASP A 104 9.71 6.07 10.10
CA ASP A 104 8.66 6.82 10.79
C ASP A 104 8.68 8.31 10.40
N ALA A 105 9.87 8.90 10.19
CA ALA A 105 9.99 10.27 9.65
C ALA A 105 9.58 10.40 8.17
N ARG A 106 9.44 9.29 7.45
CA ARG A 106 9.05 9.25 6.02
C ARG A 106 7.64 8.73 5.78
N ARG A 107 6.94 8.26 6.83
CA ARG A 107 5.49 8.01 6.75
C ARG A 107 4.78 9.36 6.53
N GLY A 108 3.82 9.36 5.61
CA GLY A 108 3.02 10.53 5.24
C GLY A 108 1.71 10.59 5.98
#